data_AF-A0A952XJS3-F1
#
_entry.id   AF-A0A952XJS3-F1
#
_cell.length_a   1.000
_cell.length_b   1.000
_cell.length_c   1.000
_cell.angle_alpha   90.00
_cell.angle_beta   90.00
_cell.angle_gamma   90.00
#
_symmetry.space_group_name_H-M   'P 1'
#
loop_
_entity.id
_entity.type
_entity.pdbx_description
1 polymer ?
#
loop_
_entity_poly.entity_id
_entity_poly.type
_entity_poly.pdbx_seq_one_letter_code
_entity_poly.pdbx_strand_id
1 'polypeptide(L)'
;MTMRVLAAAATIAACLTVSYWIGADAPAAPRPAEPPAATGVSVFAAERAPVIGKQTGPRKPGAGAPAAPRGNDSCRWANDNECDEPDIGTGACQMGTDFSDCRALRQGENDSCRWARDGECDEPNFGTGACVQGTDRTDCGDVSWMRNQRDSCTTAFNGVCEEPGRGNGSCAPRTDRTDCHGRQRPLTINDHFFGRDDRVLVNINQAPWRFMGQLTMDSGSQCTATLIARDVLVTAAHCVHSNNILSPGGRWESAGGRTARITAYHIDPRFDHRRFVSGNDIDGLDWALLRIDQPLGDELGFASVVNLTGQGARATSTDLMQAGYSWDTGNHLSGNLACRIVTVFNDNTFAHECDTTRGDSGSAFVIRNGDGFAVIGVDSSFRSNPNGPFLYIAVSAAGFARPAADFIAGRIGTRVGAPGAGAGSKPGGPVRR
;
A
#
# COMPACT_ATOMS: atom_id res chain seq x y z
N MET A 1 40.54 -25.38 54.19
CA MET A 1 40.96 -24.30 55.11
C MET A 1 41.64 -23.21 54.28
N THR A 2 41.17 -21.96 54.44
CA THR A 2 41.80 -20.65 54.07
C THR A 2 42.23 -20.47 52.60
N MET A 3 41.55 -19.75 51.69
CA MET A 3 40.91 -18.41 51.66
C MET A 3 41.87 -17.20 51.64
N ARG A 4 41.70 -16.36 50.60
CA ARG A 4 41.99 -14.91 50.42
C ARG A 4 43.16 -14.53 49.48
N VAL A 5 43.16 -13.50 48.61
CA VAL A 5 42.21 -12.59 47.89
C VAL A 5 43.01 -11.32 47.45
N LEU A 6 42.69 -10.73 46.26
CA LEU A 6 43.01 -9.36 45.74
C LEU A 6 44.47 -9.04 45.31
N ALA A 7 44.82 -8.20 44.31
CA ALA A 7 44.19 -7.17 43.45
C ALA A 7 45.08 -6.96 42.17
N ALA A 8 44.56 -6.81 40.94
CA ALA A 8 44.21 -5.59 40.18
C ALA A 8 45.36 -4.66 39.67
N ALA A 9 45.31 -4.39 38.35
CA ALA A 9 45.58 -3.12 37.62
C ALA A 9 46.84 -2.95 36.73
N ALA A 10 46.53 -2.64 35.46
CA ALA A 10 47.13 -1.67 34.53
C ALA A 10 48.47 -1.95 33.82
N THR A 11 48.44 -2.04 32.48
CA THR A 11 49.33 -1.23 31.61
C THR A 11 48.77 -1.05 30.19
N ILE A 12 48.78 0.20 29.75
CA ILE A 12 48.39 0.75 28.45
C ILE A 12 49.66 1.01 27.63
N ALA A 13 49.56 0.86 26.30
CA ALA A 13 50.37 1.45 25.22
C ALA A 13 51.86 1.07 25.09
N ALA A 14 52.25 0.61 23.90
CA ALA A 14 52.80 1.50 22.87
C ALA A 14 53.33 0.68 21.67
N CYS A 15 52.69 0.87 20.51
CA CYS A 15 53.23 0.52 19.20
C CYS A 15 54.43 1.41 18.86
N LEU A 16 55.54 0.80 18.44
CA LEU A 16 56.60 1.46 17.66
C LEU A 16 57.25 0.42 16.72
N THR A 17 56.83 0.40 15.46
CA THR A 17 57.71 0.00 14.35
C THR A 17 57.60 1.02 13.22
N VAL A 18 58.77 1.63 12.99
CA VAL A 18 59.19 2.58 11.97
C VAL A 18 59.16 1.88 10.60
N SER A 19 58.32 2.32 9.66
CA SER A 19 58.55 3.30 8.57
C SER A 19 59.16 2.74 7.26
N TYR A 20 58.52 3.17 6.17
CA TYR A 20 59.07 3.55 4.87
C TYR A 20 59.39 2.47 3.81
N TRP A 21 58.47 2.34 2.85
CA TRP A 21 58.78 2.25 1.42
C TRP A 21 57.74 3.09 0.65
N ILE A 22 58.22 3.99 -0.21
CA ILE A 22 57.44 4.85 -1.10
C ILE A 22 57.53 4.30 -2.53
N GLY A 23 56.40 4.33 -3.25
CA GLY A 23 56.34 4.69 -4.66
C GLY A 23 55.98 3.59 -5.66
N ALA A 24 54.72 3.57 -6.12
CA ALA A 24 54.34 3.89 -7.51
C ALA A 24 52.89 3.44 -7.82
N ASP A 25 52.10 4.41 -8.29
CA ASP A 25 50.98 4.33 -9.25
C ASP A 25 49.82 3.34 -9.06
N ALA A 26 48.71 3.86 -8.50
CA ALA A 26 47.36 3.40 -8.82
C ALA A 26 46.44 4.62 -9.02
N PRO A 27 45.64 4.70 -10.10
CA PRO A 27 44.80 5.86 -10.38
C PRO A 27 43.62 5.94 -9.39
N ALA A 28 43.35 7.15 -8.92
CA ALA A 28 42.26 7.45 -8.01
C ALA A 28 40.89 7.20 -8.65
N ALA A 29 40.00 6.55 -7.91
CA ALA A 29 38.58 6.42 -8.26
C ALA A 29 37.91 7.81 -8.29
N PRO A 30 36.96 8.06 -9.22
CA PRO A 30 36.27 9.33 -9.31
C PRO A 30 35.38 9.55 -8.07
N ARG A 31 35.43 10.75 -7.50
CA ARG A 31 34.55 11.18 -6.41
C ARG A 31 33.11 11.32 -6.92
N PRO A 32 32.09 10.98 -6.12
CA PRO A 32 30.71 11.28 -6.45
C PRO A 32 30.50 12.80 -6.53
N ALA A 33 29.73 13.23 -7.54
CA ALA A 33 29.41 14.63 -7.76
C ALA A 33 28.59 15.22 -6.61
N GLU A 34 28.98 16.41 -6.14
CA GLU A 34 28.17 17.21 -5.21
C GLU A 34 26.86 17.66 -5.88
N PRO A 35 25.73 17.69 -5.15
CA PRO A 35 24.49 18.25 -5.66
C PRO A 35 24.62 19.78 -5.81
N PRO A 36 24.02 20.39 -6.86
CA PRO A 36 24.09 21.82 -7.04
C PRO A 36 23.39 22.57 -5.90
N ALA A 37 24.05 23.61 -5.40
CA ALA A 37 23.54 24.52 -4.40
C ALA A 37 22.24 25.20 -4.89
N ALA A 38 21.17 25.08 -4.10
CA ALA A 38 19.94 25.82 -4.30
C ALA A 38 20.14 27.29 -3.93
N THR A 39 20.45 28.13 -4.92
CA THR A 39 20.36 29.59 -4.80
C THR A 39 19.33 30.11 -5.80
N GLY A 40 18.11 30.30 -5.33
CA GLY A 40 17.01 30.90 -6.09
C GLY A 40 16.04 31.58 -5.13
N VAL A 41 16.38 32.81 -4.73
CA VAL A 41 15.44 33.71 -4.03
C VAL A 41 14.52 34.29 -5.10
N SER A 42 13.27 33.81 -5.16
CA SER A 42 12.25 34.40 -6.03
C SER A 42 11.68 35.66 -5.39
N VAL A 43 12.06 36.81 -5.94
CA VAL A 43 11.49 38.12 -5.61
C VAL A 43 10.22 38.30 -6.44
N PHE A 44 9.04 38.33 -5.82
CA PHE A 44 7.79 38.63 -6.51
C PHE A 44 7.73 40.12 -6.87
N ALA A 45 7.87 40.43 -8.16
CA ALA A 45 7.47 41.72 -8.71
C ALA A 45 5.99 41.66 -9.11
N ALA A 46 5.16 42.46 -8.44
CA ALA A 46 3.75 42.62 -8.77
C ALA A 46 3.60 43.44 -10.06
N GLU A 47 3.25 42.79 -11.17
CA GLU A 47 2.79 43.48 -12.37
C GLU A 47 1.26 43.63 -12.37
N ARG A 48 0.80 44.83 -12.72
CA ARG A 48 -0.59 45.26 -12.70
C ARG A 48 -1.41 44.58 -13.81
N ALA A 49 -2.61 44.13 -13.46
CA ALA A 49 -3.61 43.62 -14.39
C ALA A 49 -4.00 44.67 -15.46
N PRO A 50 -4.23 44.28 -16.73
CA PRO A 50 -4.72 45.18 -17.76
C PRO A 50 -6.21 45.50 -17.58
N VAL A 51 -6.59 46.70 -17.98
CA VAL A 51 -7.95 47.27 -17.90
C VAL A 51 -8.88 46.55 -18.89
N ILE A 52 -10.02 46.06 -18.38
CA ILE A 52 -11.08 45.41 -19.17
C ILE A 52 -11.74 46.43 -20.10
N GLY A 53 -11.56 46.26 -21.41
CA GLY A 53 -12.33 46.95 -22.45
C GLY A 53 -13.74 46.37 -22.61
N LYS A 54 -14.70 47.23 -22.95
CA LYS A 54 -16.15 46.95 -23.05
C LYS A 54 -16.49 45.72 -23.92
N GLN A 55 -17.32 44.84 -23.36
CA GLN A 55 -17.93 43.68 -24.03
C GLN A 55 -18.82 44.11 -25.21
N THR A 56 -18.62 43.50 -26.38
CA THR A 56 -19.58 43.52 -27.49
C THR A 56 -20.66 42.45 -27.25
N GLY A 57 -21.93 42.84 -27.37
CA GLY A 57 -23.10 42.01 -27.05
C GLY A 57 -23.29 40.74 -27.89
N PRO A 58 -24.29 39.91 -27.53
CA PRO A 58 -24.42 38.53 -28.00
C PRO A 58 -24.80 38.44 -29.48
N ARG A 59 -24.04 37.65 -30.24
CA ARG A 59 -24.38 37.22 -31.60
C ARG A 59 -25.48 36.16 -31.56
N LYS A 60 -26.52 36.33 -32.39
CA LYS A 60 -27.60 35.35 -32.60
C LYS A 60 -27.05 33.97 -33.03
N PRO A 61 -27.66 32.84 -32.61
CA PRO A 61 -27.25 31.51 -33.04
C PRO A 61 -27.59 31.28 -34.51
N GLY A 62 -26.58 30.92 -35.30
CA GLY A 62 -26.74 30.35 -36.63
C GLY A 62 -27.20 28.89 -36.54
N ALA A 63 -28.02 28.48 -37.49
CA ALA A 63 -28.69 27.19 -37.54
C ALA A 63 -27.73 25.99 -37.58
N GLY A 64 -28.03 24.99 -36.75
CA GLY A 64 -27.87 23.56 -37.09
C GLY A 64 -26.45 23.03 -37.23
N ALA A 65 -25.64 23.08 -36.17
CA ALA A 65 -24.70 22.00 -35.94
C ALA A 65 -25.50 20.78 -35.41
N PRO A 66 -25.23 19.54 -35.88
CA PRO A 66 -25.84 18.36 -35.27
C PRO A 66 -25.50 18.39 -33.78
N ALA A 67 -26.53 18.34 -32.93
CA ALA A 67 -26.33 18.18 -31.50
C ALA A 67 -25.43 16.95 -31.31
N ALA A 68 -24.31 17.11 -30.60
CA ALA A 68 -23.55 15.97 -30.11
C ALA A 68 -24.55 14.99 -29.47
N PRO A 69 -24.40 13.67 -29.67
CA PRO A 69 -25.28 12.69 -29.04
C PRO A 69 -25.43 13.06 -27.57
N ARG A 70 -26.66 13.31 -27.10
CA ARG A 70 -26.90 13.46 -25.68
C ARG A 70 -26.47 12.14 -25.05
N GLY A 71 -25.40 12.15 -24.27
CA GLY A 71 -25.00 10.98 -23.53
C GLY A 71 -26.16 10.48 -22.66
N ASN A 72 -26.15 9.19 -22.37
CA ASN A 72 -27.12 8.52 -21.51
C ASN A 72 -26.39 7.76 -20.41
N ASP A 73 -27.15 7.16 -19.50
CA ASP A 73 -26.65 6.36 -18.38
C ASP A 73 -26.99 4.88 -18.59
N SER A 74 -26.79 4.38 -19.82
CA SER A 74 -27.10 2.99 -20.18
C SER A 74 -26.05 1.99 -19.69
N CYS A 75 -24.87 2.47 -19.27
CA CYS A 75 -23.83 1.63 -18.71
C CYS A 75 -24.23 1.08 -17.34
N ARG A 76 -23.76 -0.12 -17.00
CA ARG A 76 -24.05 -0.76 -15.70
C ARG A 76 -23.39 -0.06 -14.51
N TRP A 77 -22.38 0.75 -14.76
CA TRP A 77 -21.66 1.54 -13.76
C TRP A 77 -22.11 3.01 -13.74
N ALA A 78 -23.06 3.39 -14.61
CA ALA A 78 -23.58 4.75 -14.56
C ALA A 78 -24.34 5.03 -13.26
N ASN A 79 -24.16 6.23 -12.71
CA ASN A 79 -24.66 6.70 -11.41
C ASN A 79 -24.01 6.00 -10.21
N ASP A 80 -22.73 5.65 -10.30
CA ASP A 80 -21.94 5.16 -9.17
C ASP A 80 -20.98 6.22 -8.59
N ASN A 81 -21.13 7.48 -9.05
CA ASN A 81 -20.35 8.66 -8.73
C ASN A 81 -18.96 8.73 -9.41
N GLU A 82 -18.51 7.67 -10.09
CA GLU A 82 -17.23 7.64 -10.81
C GLU A 82 -17.44 7.81 -12.32
N CYS A 83 -16.58 8.58 -13.00
CA CYS A 83 -16.64 8.65 -14.45
C CYS A 83 -15.93 7.45 -15.07
N ASP A 84 -16.63 6.71 -15.92
CA ASP A 84 -16.18 5.45 -16.52
C ASP A 84 -15.98 5.49 -18.03
N GLU A 85 -16.11 6.65 -18.66
CA GLU A 85 -15.86 6.80 -20.09
C GLU A 85 -14.35 6.67 -20.43
N PRO A 86 -13.99 6.09 -21.58
CA PRO A 86 -12.61 5.66 -21.84
C PRO A 86 -11.59 6.78 -22.05
N ASP A 87 -12.02 8.01 -22.36
CA ASP A 87 -11.14 9.16 -22.60
C ASP A 87 -10.76 9.92 -21.32
N ILE A 88 -11.69 10.03 -20.36
CA ILE A 88 -11.51 10.84 -19.14
C ILE A 88 -11.71 10.03 -17.85
N GLY A 89 -12.40 8.91 -17.94
CA GLY A 89 -12.80 8.01 -16.86
C GLY A 89 -12.02 6.70 -16.80
N THR A 90 -12.51 5.71 -16.07
CA THR A 90 -11.86 4.39 -15.92
C THR A 90 -11.82 3.57 -17.22
N GLY A 91 -12.72 3.84 -18.16
CA GLY A 91 -12.94 3.05 -19.37
C GLY A 91 -13.80 1.81 -19.18
N ALA A 92 -14.49 1.65 -18.04
CA ALA A 92 -15.44 0.56 -17.83
C ALA A 92 -16.69 0.68 -18.73
N CYS A 93 -17.03 1.90 -19.16
CA CYS A 93 -18.21 2.19 -19.98
C CYS A 93 -17.84 2.51 -21.43
N GLN A 94 -18.82 2.34 -22.32
CA GLN A 94 -18.70 2.89 -23.68
C GLN A 94 -18.81 4.42 -23.62
N MET A 95 -18.13 5.09 -24.54
CA MET A 95 -18.19 6.55 -24.64
C MET A 95 -19.65 7.06 -24.74
N GLY A 96 -20.00 8.04 -23.91
CA GLY A 96 -21.33 8.62 -23.80
C GLY A 96 -22.39 7.79 -23.07
N THR A 97 -22.02 6.66 -22.45
CA THR A 97 -22.98 5.77 -21.73
C THR A 97 -22.94 5.89 -20.21
N ASP A 98 -22.06 6.74 -19.70
CA ASP A 98 -21.93 7.14 -18.30
C ASP A 98 -21.95 8.68 -18.19
N PHE A 99 -23.02 9.26 -18.71
CA PHE A 99 -23.07 10.71 -18.94
C PHE A 99 -23.18 11.50 -17.64
N SER A 100 -23.98 11.03 -16.69
CA SER A 100 -24.27 11.75 -15.46
C SER A 100 -23.02 11.94 -14.59
N ASP A 101 -22.18 10.91 -14.47
CA ASP A 101 -20.98 10.96 -13.63
C ASP A 101 -19.82 11.69 -14.34
N CYS A 102 -19.70 11.54 -15.66
CA CYS A 102 -18.69 12.26 -16.44
C CYS A 102 -19.03 13.73 -16.72
N ARG A 103 -20.25 14.20 -16.41
CA ARG A 103 -20.73 15.54 -16.79
C ARG A 103 -19.84 16.66 -16.24
N ALA A 104 -19.49 16.61 -14.96
CA ALA A 104 -18.74 17.68 -14.30
C ALA A 104 -17.32 17.79 -14.86
N LEU A 105 -16.65 16.67 -15.05
CA LEU A 105 -15.32 16.61 -15.68
C LEU A 105 -15.32 17.22 -17.10
N ARG A 106 -16.37 16.98 -17.90
CA ARG A 106 -16.47 17.52 -19.26
C ARG A 106 -16.82 19.02 -19.31
N GLN A 107 -17.60 19.51 -18.36
CA GLN A 107 -18.12 20.90 -18.34
C GLN A 107 -17.21 21.87 -17.59
N GLY A 108 -16.18 21.35 -16.92
CA GLY A 108 -15.38 22.08 -15.96
C GLY A 108 -15.84 21.76 -14.56
N GLU A 109 -14.91 21.21 -13.79
CA GLU A 109 -15.11 20.85 -12.38
C GLU A 109 -15.60 22.03 -11.56
N ASN A 110 -16.45 21.74 -10.58
CA ASN A 110 -17.19 22.73 -9.79
C ASN A 110 -17.51 22.19 -8.39
N ASP A 111 -18.21 22.98 -7.57
CA ASP A 111 -18.61 22.62 -6.20
C ASP A 111 -20.12 22.36 -6.12
N SER A 112 -20.68 21.64 -7.10
CA SER A 112 -22.11 21.33 -7.10
C SER A 112 -22.51 20.30 -6.04
N CYS A 113 -21.55 19.58 -5.48
CA CYS A 113 -21.79 18.68 -4.36
C CYS A 113 -22.06 19.45 -3.06
N ARG A 114 -22.90 18.88 -2.19
CA ARG A 114 -23.21 19.49 -0.89
C ARG A 114 -21.98 19.59 0.02
N TRP A 115 -21.07 18.63 -0.07
CA TRP A 115 -19.91 18.52 0.81
C TRP A 115 -18.66 19.20 0.26
N ALA A 116 -18.75 19.85 -0.90
CA ALA A 116 -17.61 20.36 -1.65
C ALA A 116 -16.73 21.46 -0.98
N ARG A 117 -16.99 21.80 0.28
CA ARG A 117 -16.34 22.89 1.04
C ARG A 117 -16.31 22.60 2.54
N ASP A 118 -16.30 21.34 2.93
CA ASP A 118 -16.24 20.94 4.33
C ASP A 118 -14.81 20.66 4.82
N GLY A 119 -13.83 20.75 3.91
CA GLY A 119 -12.42 20.58 4.19
C GLY A 119 -11.94 19.12 4.05
N GLU A 120 -12.80 18.23 3.56
CA GLU A 120 -12.47 16.86 3.18
C GLU A 120 -12.73 16.67 1.67
N CYS A 121 -11.85 15.92 0.99
CA CYS A 121 -12.15 15.51 -0.37
C CYS A 121 -13.22 14.41 -0.32
N ASP A 122 -14.30 14.56 -1.08
CA ASP A 122 -15.46 13.66 -1.07
C ASP A 122 -15.68 12.92 -2.39
N GLU A 123 -14.80 13.09 -3.36
CA GLU A 123 -14.86 12.35 -4.62
C GLU A 123 -14.45 10.87 -4.47
N PRO A 124 -14.95 9.97 -5.32
CA PRO A 124 -14.59 8.56 -5.27
C PRO A 124 -13.07 8.35 -5.42
N ASN A 125 -12.57 7.26 -4.83
CA ASN A 125 -11.18 6.80 -4.83
C ASN A 125 -10.14 7.71 -4.13
N PHE A 126 -10.39 9.00 -3.93
CA PHE A 126 -9.49 9.92 -3.19
C PHE A 126 -10.04 10.33 -1.83
N GLY A 127 -11.37 10.31 -1.71
CA GLY A 127 -12.12 10.83 -0.60
C GLY A 127 -13.13 9.86 0.00
N THR A 128 -14.16 10.40 0.63
CA THR A 128 -15.28 9.62 1.20
C THR A 128 -16.16 8.95 0.14
N GLY A 129 -16.14 9.45 -1.10
CA GLY A 129 -17.03 9.03 -2.18
C GLY A 129 -18.46 9.57 -2.08
N ALA A 130 -18.72 10.55 -1.19
CA ALA A 130 -20.03 11.18 -1.04
C ALA A 130 -20.43 12.08 -2.24
N CYS A 131 -19.46 12.51 -3.05
CA CYS A 131 -19.65 13.39 -4.20
C CYS A 131 -19.41 12.67 -5.52
N VAL A 132 -20.12 13.09 -6.57
CA VAL A 132 -19.83 12.70 -7.95
C VAL A 132 -18.47 13.28 -8.35
N GLN A 133 -17.67 12.53 -9.09
CA GLN A 133 -16.35 12.96 -9.54
C GLN A 133 -16.39 14.31 -10.29
N GLY A 134 -15.51 15.23 -9.92
CA GLY A 134 -15.45 16.60 -10.43
C GLY A 134 -16.46 17.59 -9.82
N THR A 135 -17.22 17.19 -8.79
CA THR A 135 -18.23 18.04 -8.13
C THR A 135 -17.84 18.55 -6.74
N ASP A 136 -16.64 18.19 -6.27
CA ASP A 136 -15.99 18.71 -5.07
C ASP A 136 -14.61 19.28 -5.42
N ARG A 137 -14.63 20.39 -6.16
CA ARG A 137 -13.39 20.99 -6.67
C ARG A 137 -12.60 21.73 -5.59
N THR A 138 -13.27 22.38 -4.64
CA THR A 138 -12.57 23.17 -3.62
C THR A 138 -11.73 22.27 -2.73
N ASP A 139 -12.22 21.10 -2.33
CA ASP A 139 -11.50 20.22 -1.42
C ASP A 139 -10.68 19.14 -2.16
N CYS A 140 -11.10 18.67 -3.35
CA CYS A 140 -10.31 17.71 -4.16
C CYS A 140 -9.40 18.35 -5.22
N GLY A 141 -9.39 19.67 -5.40
CA GLY A 141 -8.70 20.34 -6.52
C GLY A 141 -7.20 20.01 -6.62
N ASP A 142 -6.51 19.89 -5.49
CA ASP A 142 -5.07 19.60 -5.42
C ASP A 142 -4.72 18.14 -5.76
N VAL A 143 -5.72 17.25 -5.74
CA VAL A 143 -5.57 15.80 -6.00
C VAL A 143 -6.26 15.36 -7.29
N SER A 144 -7.06 16.23 -7.90
CA SER A 144 -7.79 16.03 -9.16
C SER A 144 -6.96 15.45 -10.30
N TRP A 145 -5.67 15.78 -10.38
CA TRP A 145 -4.76 15.29 -11.42
C TRP A 145 -4.45 13.80 -11.30
N MET A 146 -4.67 13.18 -10.14
CA MET A 146 -4.47 11.75 -9.90
C MET A 146 -5.66 10.90 -10.38
N ARG A 147 -6.79 11.52 -10.74
CA ARG A 147 -7.97 10.78 -11.20
C ARG A 147 -7.63 9.87 -12.37
N ASN A 148 -7.99 8.60 -12.21
CA ASN A 148 -7.79 7.57 -13.23
C ASN A 148 -6.32 7.37 -13.65
N GLN A 149 -5.35 7.87 -12.87
CA GLN A 149 -3.93 7.68 -13.08
C GLN A 149 -3.43 6.51 -12.23
N ARG A 150 -2.68 5.61 -12.86
CA ARG A 150 -2.12 4.41 -12.22
C ARG A 150 -0.65 4.23 -12.59
N ASP A 151 0.00 3.32 -11.90
CA ASP A 151 1.39 2.89 -12.10
C ASP A 151 1.43 1.43 -12.58
N SER A 152 0.47 1.06 -13.43
CA SER A 152 0.27 -0.33 -13.90
C SER A 152 1.09 -0.69 -15.14
N CYS A 153 1.92 0.21 -15.66
CA CYS A 153 2.85 -0.10 -16.74
C CYS A 153 4.04 -0.92 -16.19
N THR A 154 4.56 -1.85 -16.99
CA THR A 154 5.73 -2.68 -16.60
C THR A 154 6.99 -1.86 -16.34
N THR A 155 7.06 -0.65 -16.87
CA THR A 155 8.18 0.29 -16.75
C THR A 155 7.89 1.43 -15.79
N ALA A 156 6.70 1.47 -15.18
CA ALA A 156 6.41 2.45 -14.14
C ALA A 156 7.51 2.39 -13.05
N PHE A 157 7.92 3.54 -12.54
CA PHE A 157 9.00 3.73 -11.56
C PHE A 157 10.43 3.61 -12.12
N ASN A 158 10.64 3.65 -13.44
CA ASN A 158 11.99 3.65 -14.04
C ASN A 158 12.59 5.07 -14.20
N GLY A 159 11.82 6.12 -13.92
CA GLY A 159 12.22 7.53 -14.02
C GLY A 159 12.06 8.14 -15.42
N VAL A 160 11.37 7.46 -16.34
CA VAL A 160 11.14 7.91 -17.71
C VAL A 160 9.64 7.90 -18.01
N CYS A 161 9.08 9.07 -18.32
CA CYS A 161 7.67 9.14 -18.74
C CYS A 161 7.47 8.46 -20.11
N GLU A 162 6.53 7.52 -20.17
CA GLU A 162 6.30 6.65 -21.33
C GLU A 162 4.85 6.68 -21.84
N GLU A 163 4.05 7.62 -21.33
CA GLU A 163 2.67 7.79 -21.79
C GLU A 163 2.55 8.43 -23.18
N PRO A 164 1.53 8.07 -23.98
CA PRO A 164 1.27 8.69 -25.27
C PRO A 164 1.03 10.20 -25.12
N GLY A 165 1.74 11.01 -25.92
CA GLY A 165 1.58 12.47 -25.95
C GLY A 165 2.44 13.25 -24.93
N ARG A 166 3.05 12.56 -23.96
CA ARG A 166 4.01 13.16 -23.00
C ARG A 166 5.38 12.49 -23.05
N GLY A 167 5.40 11.18 -23.23
CA GLY A 167 6.58 10.33 -23.33
C GLY A 167 6.76 9.72 -24.72
N ASN A 168 7.44 8.58 -24.76
CA ASN A 168 7.68 7.81 -25.99
C ASN A 168 6.45 6.98 -26.45
N GLY A 169 5.42 6.87 -25.62
CA GLY A 169 4.19 6.11 -25.91
C GLY A 169 4.31 4.59 -25.79
N SER A 170 5.31 4.04 -25.09
CA SER A 170 5.43 2.60 -24.86
C SER A 170 4.45 2.07 -23.80
N CYS A 171 3.96 2.93 -22.90
CA CYS A 171 2.92 2.57 -21.93
C CYS A 171 1.52 2.89 -22.48
N ALA A 172 0.50 2.22 -21.93
CA ALA A 172 -0.88 2.64 -22.17
C ALA A 172 -1.12 4.02 -21.51
N PRO A 173 -2.06 4.83 -22.02
CA PRO A 173 -2.42 6.09 -21.37
C PRO A 173 -2.78 5.86 -19.89
N ARG A 174 -2.30 6.74 -19.00
CA ARG A 174 -2.63 6.76 -17.57
C ARG A 174 -2.12 5.56 -16.75
N THR A 175 -1.03 4.94 -17.21
CA THR A 175 -0.44 3.76 -16.56
C THR A 175 0.99 3.98 -16.07
N ASP A 176 1.54 5.17 -16.28
CA ASP A 176 2.90 5.54 -15.87
C ASP A 176 2.86 6.87 -15.08
N ARG A 177 1.98 6.93 -14.09
CA ARG A 177 1.69 8.12 -13.28
C ARG A 177 2.94 8.68 -12.62
N THR A 178 3.74 7.83 -12.00
CA THR A 178 4.87 8.22 -11.17
C THR A 178 5.96 8.90 -11.98
N ASP A 179 6.30 8.37 -13.15
CA ASP A 179 7.37 8.94 -13.96
C ASP A 179 6.89 10.12 -14.79
N CYS A 180 5.60 10.13 -15.18
CA CYS A 180 5.03 11.27 -15.90
C CYS A 180 4.67 12.44 -14.98
N HIS A 181 4.02 12.24 -13.85
CA HIS A 181 3.52 13.32 -12.98
C HIS A 181 4.40 13.59 -11.76
N GLY A 182 5.37 12.72 -11.49
CA GLY A 182 6.25 12.79 -10.33
C GLY A 182 5.75 11.97 -9.15
N ARG A 183 6.58 11.94 -8.11
CA ARG A 183 6.36 11.11 -6.91
C ARG A 183 5.63 11.81 -5.78
N GLN A 184 5.35 13.12 -5.89
CA GLN A 184 4.64 13.83 -4.82
C GLN A 184 3.20 13.30 -4.71
N ARG A 185 2.75 13.10 -3.48
CA ARG A 185 1.42 12.57 -3.18
C ARG A 185 0.85 13.37 -2.02
N PRO A 186 -0.18 14.20 -2.24
CA PRO A 186 -0.90 14.83 -1.15
C PRO A 186 -1.45 13.75 -0.22
N LEU A 187 -1.40 14.01 1.09
CA LEU A 187 -2.00 13.11 2.08
C LEU A 187 -3.52 13.09 1.85
N THR A 188 -4.06 11.95 1.41
CA THR A 188 -5.51 11.74 1.21
C THR A 188 -5.97 10.52 2.01
N ILE A 189 -7.29 10.31 2.11
CA ILE A 189 -7.86 9.23 2.92
C ILE A 189 -7.70 7.83 2.28
N ASN A 190 -7.32 7.74 1.00
CA ASN A 190 -7.22 6.45 0.29
C ASN A 190 -5.82 6.17 -0.26
N ASP A 191 -5.05 7.20 -0.60
CA ASP A 191 -3.68 7.09 -1.07
C ASP A 191 -2.73 7.55 0.03
N HIS A 192 -2.25 6.54 0.76
CA HIS A 192 -1.51 6.67 2.00
C HIS A 192 -0.01 6.66 1.65
N PHE A 193 0.50 7.84 1.34
CA PHE A 193 1.91 8.09 1.09
C PHE A 193 2.44 9.11 2.09
N PHE A 194 3.71 9.06 2.47
CA PHE A 194 4.33 10.06 3.38
C PHE A 194 4.66 11.38 2.67
N GLY A 195 3.69 11.92 1.93
CA GLY A 195 3.86 13.09 1.05
C GLY A 195 4.52 12.75 -0.29
N ARG A 196 5.04 11.53 -0.43
CA ARG A 196 5.79 11.06 -1.59
C ARG A 196 5.64 9.55 -1.72
N ASP A 197 5.59 9.06 -2.96
CA ASP A 197 5.62 7.65 -3.31
C ASP A 197 7.08 7.19 -3.52
N ASP A 198 7.63 6.54 -2.51
CA ASP A 198 8.97 5.95 -2.49
C ASP A 198 9.01 4.49 -2.90
N ARG A 199 7.88 3.92 -3.32
CA ARG A 199 7.84 2.57 -3.87
C ARG A 199 8.63 2.47 -5.17
N VAL A 200 9.01 1.24 -5.48
CA VAL A 200 9.58 0.81 -6.76
C VAL A 200 8.92 -0.48 -7.20
N LEU A 201 8.96 -0.78 -8.50
CA LEU A 201 8.71 -2.15 -8.96
C LEU A 201 9.90 -3.03 -8.55
N VAL A 202 9.65 -4.04 -7.72
CA VAL A 202 10.70 -4.88 -7.17
C VAL A 202 11.08 -6.00 -8.14
N ASN A 203 12.32 -6.52 -8.04
CA ASN A 203 12.73 -7.66 -8.85
C ASN A 203 12.13 -8.96 -8.31
N ILE A 204 11.03 -9.39 -8.91
CA ILE A 204 10.24 -10.57 -8.52
C ILE A 204 11.00 -11.91 -8.52
N ASN A 205 12.20 -11.99 -9.10
CA ASN A 205 13.03 -13.19 -9.10
C ASN A 205 13.97 -13.27 -7.87
N GLN A 206 14.10 -12.17 -7.11
CA GLN A 206 15.00 -12.07 -5.97
C GLN A 206 14.25 -12.26 -4.65
N ALA A 207 14.96 -12.75 -3.64
CA ALA A 207 14.45 -12.73 -2.27
C ALA A 207 14.61 -11.31 -1.68
N PRO A 208 13.64 -10.83 -0.89
CA PRO A 208 12.47 -11.57 -0.39
C PRO A 208 11.25 -11.54 -1.34
N TRP A 209 11.29 -10.75 -2.42
CA TRP A 209 10.16 -10.46 -3.30
C TRP A 209 9.47 -11.69 -3.87
N ARG A 210 10.23 -12.71 -4.26
CA ARG A 210 9.69 -13.98 -4.77
C ARG A 210 8.87 -14.79 -3.76
N PHE A 211 8.93 -14.47 -2.47
CA PHE A 211 8.12 -15.10 -1.43
C PHE A 211 6.70 -14.51 -1.36
N MET A 212 6.48 -13.36 -2.01
CA MET A 212 5.24 -12.59 -1.95
C MET A 212 4.36 -12.88 -3.17
N GLY A 213 3.05 -12.72 -2.98
CA GLY A 213 2.07 -12.98 -4.03
C GLY A 213 0.72 -12.37 -3.71
N GLN A 214 -0.10 -12.22 -4.76
CA GLN A 214 -1.45 -11.72 -4.66
C GLN A 214 -2.36 -12.80 -4.07
N LEU A 215 -3.13 -12.43 -3.06
CA LEU A 215 -4.16 -13.25 -2.47
C LEU A 215 -5.52 -12.81 -2.99
N THR A 216 -6.24 -13.71 -3.65
CA THR A 216 -7.60 -13.48 -4.14
C THR A 216 -8.55 -14.45 -3.49
N MET A 217 -9.44 -13.93 -2.65
CA MET A 217 -10.42 -14.72 -1.92
C MET A 217 -11.67 -14.96 -2.76
N ASP A 218 -12.40 -16.03 -2.47
CA ASP A 218 -13.67 -16.35 -3.13
C ASP A 218 -14.75 -15.29 -2.85
N SER A 219 -14.59 -14.51 -1.77
CA SER A 219 -15.41 -13.32 -1.47
C SER A 219 -15.17 -12.13 -2.41
N GLY A 220 -14.11 -12.19 -3.23
CA GLY A 220 -13.65 -11.09 -4.08
C GLY A 220 -12.60 -10.18 -3.45
N SER A 221 -12.24 -10.40 -2.17
CA SER A 221 -11.17 -9.64 -1.52
C SER A 221 -9.83 -9.88 -2.23
N GLN A 222 -9.11 -8.81 -2.53
CA GLN A 222 -7.76 -8.83 -3.09
C GLN A 222 -6.80 -8.21 -2.08
N CYS A 223 -5.79 -8.97 -1.70
CA CYS A 223 -4.79 -8.64 -0.69
C CYS A 223 -3.42 -9.15 -1.13
N THR A 224 -2.43 -8.98 -0.27
CA THR A 224 -1.11 -9.59 -0.40
C THR A 224 -0.92 -10.69 0.66
N ALA A 225 -0.14 -11.72 0.33
CA ALA A 225 0.30 -12.72 1.29
C ALA A 225 1.75 -13.18 1.01
N THR A 226 2.45 -13.59 2.08
CA THR A 226 3.88 -13.95 2.02
C THR A 226 4.14 -15.37 2.51
N LEU A 227 4.94 -16.15 1.80
CA LEU A 227 5.40 -17.47 2.22
C LEU A 227 6.30 -17.39 3.46
N ILE A 228 5.90 -18.09 4.51
CA ILE A 228 6.65 -18.23 5.78
C ILE A 228 7.07 -19.68 6.10
N ALA A 229 6.64 -20.64 5.27
CA ALA A 229 7.11 -22.02 5.26
C ALA A 229 6.90 -22.61 3.87
N ARG A 230 7.16 -23.92 3.73
CA ARG A 230 6.99 -24.64 2.45
C ARG A 230 5.61 -24.47 1.82
N ASP A 231 4.55 -24.41 2.63
CA ASP A 231 3.16 -24.37 2.17
C ASP A 231 2.28 -23.49 3.09
N VAL A 232 2.89 -22.55 3.82
CA VAL A 232 2.18 -21.63 4.73
C VAL A 232 2.46 -20.19 4.33
N LEU A 233 1.37 -19.43 4.19
CA LEU A 233 1.34 -18.00 3.96
C LEU A 233 0.94 -17.26 5.25
N VAL A 234 1.42 -16.03 5.40
CA VAL A 234 0.90 -15.04 6.34
C VAL A 234 0.25 -13.89 5.59
N THR A 235 -0.85 -13.36 6.13
CA THR A 235 -1.62 -12.22 5.60
C THR A 235 -2.42 -11.56 6.74
N ALA A 236 -3.28 -10.59 6.43
CA ALA A 236 -4.19 -9.96 7.39
C ALA A 236 -5.48 -10.78 7.60
N ALA A 237 -6.10 -10.68 8.78
CA ALA A 237 -7.34 -11.41 9.07
C ALA A 237 -8.54 -10.83 8.31
N HIS A 238 -8.59 -9.50 8.12
CA HIS A 238 -9.65 -8.85 7.37
C HIS A 238 -9.70 -9.28 5.90
N CYS A 239 -8.58 -9.78 5.35
CA CYS A 239 -8.54 -10.34 4.00
C CYS A 239 -9.41 -11.58 3.87
N VAL A 240 -9.47 -12.43 4.90
CA VAL A 240 -10.24 -13.68 4.89
C VAL A 240 -11.57 -13.58 5.65
N HIS A 241 -11.79 -12.49 6.38
CA HIS A 241 -12.97 -12.27 7.20
C HIS A 241 -13.49 -10.84 6.99
N SER A 242 -14.57 -10.70 6.22
CA SER A 242 -15.17 -9.40 5.90
C SER A 242 -16.65 -9.40 6.26
N ASN A 243 -17.16 -8.28 6.77
CA ASN A 243 -18.57 -8.11 7.13
C ASN A 243 -19.11 -9.22 8.06
N ASN A 244 -18.27 -9.70 8.98
CA ASN A 244 -18.52 -10.82 9.88
C ASN A 244 -18.81 -12.16 9.17
N ILE A 245 -18.35 -12.31 7.92
CA ILE A 245 -18.38 -13.54 7.14
C ILE A 245 -16.94 -14.00 6.94
N LEU A 246 -16.62 -15.14 7.55
CA LEU A 246 -15.35 -15.82 7.37
C LEU A 246 -15.37 -16.61 6.06
N SER A 247 -14.58 -16.17 5.08
CA SER A 247 -14.47 -16.77 3.75
C SER A 247 -12.99 -17.07 3.42
N PRO A 248 -12.41 -18.14 4.00
CA PRO A 248 -11.00 -18.48 3.86
C PRO A 248 -10.67 -19.22 2.56
N GLY A 249 -11.66 -19.51 1.72
CA GLY A 249 -11.46 -20.08 0.39
C GLY A 249 -10.92 -19.03 -0.58
N GLY A 250 -9.92 -19.41 -1.37
CA GLY A 250 -9.28 -18.50 -2.32
C GLY A 250 -8.09 -19.12 -3.01
N ARG A 251 -7.34 -18.26 -3.70
CA ARG A 251 -6.12 -18.60 -4.44
C ARG A 251 -5.03 -17.57 -4.15
N TRP A 252 -3.81 -18.06 -4.07
CA TRP A 252 -2.61 -17.25 -4.01
C TRP A 252 -1.84 -17.40 -5.32
N GLU A 253 -1.33 -16.30 -5.85
CA GLU A 253 -0.49 -16.23 -7.04
C GLU A 253 0.81 -15.51 -6.72
N SER A 254 1.95 -16.20 -6.84
CA SER A 254 3.26 -15.61 -6.60
C SER A 254 3.61 -14.57 -7.67
N ALA A 255 4.57 -13.70 -7.36
CA ALA A 255 5.08 -12.72 -8.31
C ALA A 255 5.62 -13.33 -9.62
N GLY A 256 6.08 -14.59 -9.59
CA GLY A 256 6.51 -15.36 -10.76
C GLY A 256 5.40 -16.16 -11.45
N GLY A 257 4.12 -15.94 -11.10
CA GLY A 257 2.97 -16.60 -11.72
C GLY A 257 2.70 -18.02 -11.26
N ARG A 258 3.23 -18.46 -10.11
CA ARG A 258 2.87 -19.76 -9.51
C ARG A 258 1.59 -19.62 -8.72
N THR A 259 0.61 -20.49 -8.96
CA THR A 259 -0.69 -20.43 -8.29
C THR A 259 -0.91 -21.61 -7.36
N ALA A 260 -1.55 -21.37 -6.21
CA ALA A 260 -2.00 -22.42 -5.30
C ALA A 260 -3.35 -22.07 -4.65
N ARG A 261 -4.14 -23.07 -4.26
CA ARG A 261 -5.42 -22.89 -3.57
C ARG A 261 -5.24 -22.92 -2.05
N ILE A 262 -6.04 -22.15 -1.34
CA ILE A 262 -6.07 -22.19 0.13
C ILE A 262 -6.83 -23.43 0.60
N THR A 263 -6.22 -24.21 1.51
CA THR A 263 -6.75 -25.49 2.02
C THR A 263 -7.04 -25.48 3.51
N ALA A 264 -6.34 -24.65 4.28
CA ALA A 264 -6.59 -24.45 5.70
C ALA A 264 -6.25 -23.03 6.12
N TYR A 265 -6.78 -22.60 7.26
CA TYR A 265 -6.54 -21.27 7.81
C TYR A 265 -6.44 -21.31 9.34
N HIS A 266 -5.85 -20.27 9.90
CA HIS A 266 -5.90 -19.95 11.32
C HIS A 266 -5.89 -18.43 11.52
N ILE A 267 -6.81 -17.93 12.35
CA ILE A 267 -6.92 -16.53 12.77
C ILE A 267 -7.15 -16.50 14.29
N ASP A 268 -6.91 -15.34 14.93
CA ASP A 268 -7.33 -15.17 16.33
C ASP A 268 -8.87 -15.23 16.42
N PRO A 269 -9.47 -16.11 17.24
CA PRO A 269 -10.91 -16.25 17.34
C PRO A 269 -11.63 -15.01 17.90
N ARG A 270 -10.89 -14.05 18.46
CA ARG A 270 -11.42 -12.78 18.96
C ARG A 270 -11.47 -11.69 17.88
N PHE A 271 -10.91 -11.95 16.69
CA PHE A 271 -11.00 -11.01 15.58
C PHE A 271 -12.45 -10.89 15.09
N ASP A 272 -12.97 -9.67 15.10
CA ASP A 272 -14.30 -9.31 14.61
C ASP A 272 -14.16 -8.12 13.66
N HIS A 273 -14.56 -8.31 12.40
CA HIS A 273 -14.33 -7.31 11.36
C HIS A 273 -15.05 -5.98 11.65
N ARG A 274 -16.26 -6.03 12.24
CA ARG A 274 -17.03 -4.81 12.55
C ARG A 274 -16.34 -3.97 13.62
N ARG A 275 -15.77 -4.61 14.64
CA ARG A 275 -14.97 -3.92 15.66
C ARG A 275 -13.71 -3.32 15.05
N PHE A 276 -13.00 -4.10 14.23
CA PHE A 276 -11.76 -3.67 13.57
C PHE A 276 -11.96 -2.42 12.71
N VAL A 277 -13.03 -2.33 11.92
CA VAL A 277 -13.28 -1.12 11.09
C VAL A 277 -13.82 0.07 11.88
N SER A 278 -14.26 -0.12 13.13
CA SER A 278 -14.89 0.92 13.95
C SER A 278 -13.98 1.48 15.05
N GLY A 279 -12.84 0.86 15.28
CA GLY A 279 -11.91 1.24 16.35
C GLY A 279 -10.64 0.41 16.32
N ASN A 280 -9.70 0.77 17.21
CA ASN A 280 -8.32 0.31 17.13
C ASN A 280 -7.97 -0.75 18.20
N ASP A 281 -8.95 -1.19 18.99
CA ASP A 281 -8.75 -2.01 20.20
C ASP A 281 -8.36 -3.47 19.90
N ILE A 282 -8.56 -3.90 18.65
CA ILE A 282 -8.25 -5.25 18.19
C ILE A 282 -7.33 -5.30 16.96
N ASP A 283 -6.69 -4.20 16.59
CA ASP A 283 -5.77 -4.15 15.44
C ASP A 283 -4.71 -5.24 15.51
N GLY A 284 -4.13 -5.48 16.69
CA GLY A 284 -3.13 -6.54 16.91
C GLY A 284 -3.62 -7.98 16.70
N LEU A 285 -4.91 -8.17 16.41
CA LEU A 285 -5.50 -9.46 16.06
C LEU A 285 -5.68 -9.66 14.54
N ASP A 286 -5.38 -8.64 13.73
CA ASP A 286 -5.58 -8.65 12.29
C ASP A 286 -4.47 -9.40 11.54
N TRP A 287 -4.32 -10.68 11.85
CA TRP A 287 -3.40 -11.58 11.20
C TRP A 287 -4.06 -12.92 10.87
N ALA A 288 -3.66 -13.51 9.76
CA ALA A 288 -4.10 -14.83 9.33
C ALA A 288 -2.93 -15.67 8.82
N LEU A 289 -3.02 -16.96 9.08
CA LEU A 289 -2.13 -17.98 8.55
C LEU A 289 -2.94 -18.86 7.61
N LEU A 290 -2.44 -19.05 6.39
CA LEU A 290 -3.11 -19.83 5.36
C LEU A 290 -2.22 -20.97 4.89
N ARG A 291 -2.79 -22.16 4.67
CA ARG A 291 -2.08 -23.29 4.07
C ARG A 291 -2.48 -23.42 2.62
N ILE A 292 -1.51 -23.61 1.73
CA ILE A 292 -1.73 -23.82 0.30
C ILE A 292 -1.61 -25.29 -0.10
N ASP A 293 -2.24 -25.68 -1.21
CA ASP A 293 -2.26 -27.06 -1.74
C ASP A 293 -0.98 -27.50 -2.47
N GLN A 294 -0.03 -26.58 -2.67
CA GLN A 294 1.27 -26.82 -3.29
C GLN A 294 2.38 -26.34 -2.37
N PRO A 295 3.49 -27.09 -2.20
CA PRO A 295 4.61 -26.66 -1.36
C PRO A 295 5.51 -25.65 -2.07
N LEU A 296 4.93 -24.52 -2.52
CA LEU A 296 5.62 -23.52 -3.34
C LEU A 296 6.83 -22.88 -2.64
N GLY A 297 6.91 -22.92 -1.31
CA GLY A 297 8.10 -22.49 -0.58
C GLY A 297 9.32 -23.38 -0.81
N ASP A 298 9.17 -24.61 -1.30
CA ASP A 298 10.31 -25.45 -1.71
C ASP A 298 10.96 -24.94 -3.02
N GLU A 299 10.18 -24.31 -3.90
CA GLU A 299 10.64 -23.70 -5.16
C GLU A 299 11.08 -22.24 -4.96
N LEU A 300 10.23 -21.46 -4.30
CA LEU A 300 10.38 -20.01 -4.19
C LEU A 300 11.24 -19.62 -2.99
N GLY A 301 11.39 -20.49 -1.98
CA GLY A 301 11.87 -20.13 -0.65
C GLY A 301 10.77 -19.46 0.20
N PHE A 302 11.11 -19.16 1.45
CA PHE A 302 10.20 -18.52 2.39
C PHE A 302 10.98 -17.73 3.45
N ALA A 303 10.31 -16.80 4.12
CA ALA A 303 10.88 -16.04 5.22
C ALA A 303 10.58 -16.72 6.57
N SER A 304 11.55 -16.68 7.49
CA SER A 304 11.30 -17.04 8.90
C SER A 304 10.35 -16.03 9.57
N VAL A 305 9.84 -16.32 10.76
CA VAL A 305 9.01 -15.36 11.53
C VAL A 305 9.74 -14.96 12.81
N VAL A 306 9.95 -13.66 13.03
CA VAL A 306 10.72 -13.13 14.16
C VAL A 306 9.99 -12.00 14.85
N ASN A 307 9.89 -12.05 16.17
CA ASN A 307 9.44 -10.91 16.97
C ASN A 307 10.59 -9.88 17.10
N LEU A 308 10.57 -8.86 16.22
CA LEU A 308 11.52 -7.74 16.27
C LEU A 308 11.10 -6.67 17.30
N THR A 309 9.81 -6.42 17.45
CA THR A 309 9.27 -5.35 18.32
C THR A 309 9.59 -5.58 19.80
N GLY A 310 9.77 -6.83 20.22
CA GLY A 310 10.28 -7.20 21.54
C GLY A 310 11.77 -6.89 21.78
N GLN A 311 12.50 -6.34 20.80
CA GLN A 311 13.95 -6.10 20.87
C GLN A 311 14.33 -4.63 21.15
N GLY A 312 13.37 -3.81 21.60
CA GLY A 312 13.61 -2.43 22.02
C GLY A 312 14.15 -1.54 20.89
N ALA A 313 15.22 -0.78 21.15
CA ALA A 313 15.79 0.19 20.20
C ALA A 313 16.20 -0.41 18.85
N ARG A 314 16.50 -1.71 18.79
CA ARG A 314 16.81 -2.39 17.52
C ARG A 314 15.61 -2.37 16.57
N ALA A 315 14.38 -2.40 17.07
CA ALA A 315 13.18 -2.44 16.24
C ALA A 315 13.04 -1.18 15.38
N THR A 316 13.28 0.00 15.96
CA THR A 316 13.14 1.29 15.27
C THR A 316 14.37 1.68 14.46
N SER A 317 15.51 1.02 14.65
CA SER A 317 16.75 1.26 13.89
C SER A 317 16.98 0.27 12.74
N THR A 318 16.06 -0.68 12.52
CA THR A 318 16.20 -1.70 11.47
C THR A 318 15.46 -1.26 10.22
N ASP A 319 16.14 -1.28 9.07
CA ASP A 319 15.49 -1.04 7.79
C ASP A 319 14.58 -2.23 7.42
N LEU A 320 13.34 -1.90 7.08
CA LEU A 320 12.29 -2.80 6.65
C LEU A 320 12.20 -2.81 5.13
N MET A 321 11.99 -4.01 4.58
CA MET A 321 11.51 -4.23 3.23
C MET A 321 10.02 -4.56 3.30
N GLN A 322 9.21 -3.97 2.45
CA GLN A 322 7.79 -4.28 2.32
C GLN A 322 7.43 -4.23 0.84
N ALA A 323 6.58 -5.13 0.37
CA ALA A 323 6.01 -5.04 -0.97
C ALA A 323 4.66 -5.73 -1.03
N GLY A 324 3.76 -5.21 -1.86
CA GLY A 324 2.43 -5.75 -2.06
C GLY A 324 1.85 -5.43 -3.43
N TYR A 325 0.65 -5.96 -3.64
CA TYR A 325 -0.14 -5.79 -4.86
C TYR A 325 -1.12 -4.64 -4.66
N SER A 326 -0.55 -3.44 -4.63
CA SER A 326 -1.29 -2.19 -4.53
C SER A 326 -2.21 -2.01 -5.74
N TRP A 327 -3.40 -1.46 -5.51
CA TRP A 327 -4.42 -1.29 -6.54
C TRP A 327 -3.95 -0.49 -7.76
N ASP A 328 -3.01 0.43 -7.56
CA ASP A 328 -2.49 1.35 -8.56
C ASP A 328 -1.36 0.77 -9.40
N THR A 329 -0.71 -0.32 -8.97
CA THR A 329 0.38 -0.96 -9.73
C THR A 329 -0.08 -2.14 -10.58
N GLY A 330 -1.39 -2.36 -10.70
CA GLY A 330 -1.97 -3.45 -11.47
C GLY A 330 -1.52 -4.82 -10.94
N ASN A 331 -0.93 -5.64 -11.81
CA ASN A 331 -0.41 -6.97 -11.41
C ASN A 331 1.08 -6.93 -11.02
N HIS A 332 1.67 -5.74 -10.88
CA HIS A 332 3.07 -5.57 -10.52
C HIS A 332 3.24 -5.46 -9.01
N LEU A 333 4.14 -6.29 -8.46
CA LEU A 333 4.58 -6.18 -7.08
C LEU A 333 5.41 -4.89 -6.94
N SER A 334 4.93 -3.98 -6.12
CA SER A 334 5.63 -2.74 -5.80
C SER A 334 5.91 -2.66 -4.30
N GLY A 335 6.94 -1.91 -3.92
CA GLY A 335 7.29 -1.86 -2.52
C GLY A 335 8.45 -0.96 -2.15
N ASN A 336 8.68 -0.93 -0.85
CA ASN A 336 9.69 -0.16 -0.16
C ASN A 336 10.96 -1.00 0.05
N LEU A 337 12.12 -0.48 -0.36
CA LEU A 337 13.41 -1.16 -0.18
C LEU A 337 14.02 -0.92 1.22
N ALA A 338 13.70 0.23 1.82
CA ALA A 338 14.15 0.63 3.14
C ALA A 338 13.18 1.66 3.72
N CYS A 339 12.42 1.26 4.73
CA CYS A 339 11.59 2.10 5.58
C CYS A 339 11.76 1.65 7.04
N ARG A 340 11.12 2.31 8.01
CA ARG A 340 11.35 2.01 9.44
C ARG A 340 10.08 1.90 10.27
N ILE A 341 10.23 1.25 11.41
CA ILE A 341 9.27 1.34 12.50
C ILE A 341 9.44 2.70 13.17
N VAL A 342 8.36 3.46 13.25
CA VAL A 342 8.30 4.76 13.92
C VAL A 342 7.98 4.58 15.40
N THR A 343 6.96 3.77 15.72
CA THR A 343 6.49 3.55 17.09
C THR A 343 6.12 2.09 17.28
N VAL A 344 6.54 1.49 18.41
CA VAL A 344 6.05 0.17 18.84
C VAL A 344 4.99 0.38 19.93
N PHE A 345 3.84 -0.28 19.79
CA PHE A 345 2.75 -0.20 20.74
C PHE A 345 2.64 -1.47 21.60
N ASN A 346 2.00 -1.36 22.77
CA ASN A 346 1.82 -2.47 23.72
C ASN A 346 0.58 -3.34 23.43
N ASP A 347 0.11 -3.35 22.18
CA ASP A 347 -1.09 -4.06 21.71
C ASP A 347 -0.78 -5.04 20.56
N ASN A 348 0.49 -5.40 20.38
CA ASN A 348 1.03 -6.15 19.24
C ASN A 348 0.92 -5.43 17.90
N THR A 349 0.90 -4.09 17.88
CA THR A 349 1.01 -3.31 16.65
C THR A 349 2.26 -2.42 16.64
N PHE A 350 2.62 -1.92 15.46
CA PHE A 350 3.62 -0.88 15.31
C PHE A 350 3.24 0.08 14.18
N ALA A 351 3.63 1.35 14.32
CA ALA A 351 3.55 2.34 13.26
C ALA A 351 4.81 2.29 12.39
N HIS A 352 4.69 2.47 11.08
CA HIS A 352 5.81 2.51 10.13
C HIS A 352 5.75 3.70 9.17
N GLU A 353 6.86 3.91 8.44
CA GLU A 353 6.99 4.93 7.38
C GLU A 353 7.07 4.33 5.97
N CYS A 354 6.71 3.05 5.80
CA CYS A 354 6.62 2.43 4.47
C CYS A 354 5.34 2.89 3.76
N ASP A 355 5.44 3.31 2.51
CA ASP A 355 4.28 3.68 1.69
C ASP A 355 3.45 2.43 1.35
N THR A 356 2.19 2.40 1.78
CA THR A 356 1.25 1.30 1.53
C THR A 356 -0.11 1.86 1.16
N THR A 357 -0.84 1.19 0.27
CA THR A 357 -2.19 1.58 -0.14
C THR A 357 -3.08 0.35 -0.23
N ARG A 358 -4.35 0.54 -0.64
CA ARG A 358 -5.30 -0.55 -0.79
C ARG A 358 -4.70 -1.67 -1.65
N GLY A 359 -4.76 -2.91 -1.14
CA GLY A 359 -4.17 -4.11 -1.75
C GLY A 359 -2.86 -4.55 -1.10
N ASP A 360 -2.14 -3.64 -0.44
CA ASP A 360 -0.99 -3.98 0.41
C ASP A 360 -1.38 -4.71 1.70
N SER A 361 -2.67 -4.69 2.07
CA SER A 361 -3.22 -5.47 3.19
C SER A 361 -2.65 -6.88 3.24
N GLY A 362 -2.04 -7.25 4.37
CA GLY A 362 -1.42 -8.55 4.59
C GLY A 362 -0.04 -8.75 3.97
N SER A 363 0.51 -7.76 3.25
CA SER A 363 1.91 -7.74 2.85
C SER A 363 2.82 -7.80 4.09
N ALA A 364 3.93 -8.53 3.98
CA ALA A 364 4.83 -8.70 5.11
C ALA A 364 5.87 -7.59 5.16
N PHE A 365 6.16 -7.12 6.37
CA PHE A 365 7.40 -6.39 6.66
C PHE A 365 8.51 -7.39 6.92
N VAL A 366 9.58 -7.27 6.15
CA VAL A 366 10.68 -8.24 6.10
C VAL A 366 12.00 -7.57 6.43
N ILE A 367 12.84 -8.26 7.21
CA ILE A 367 14.22 -7.85 7.48
C ILE A 367 15.19 -8.91 6.97
N ARG A 368 16.45 -8.51 6.72
CA ARG A 368 17.54 -9.48 6.58
C ARG A 368 17.80 -10.16 7.93
N ASN A 369 17.96 -11.48 7.92
CA ASN A 369 18.23 -12.27 9.11
C ASN A 369 19.28 -13.35 8.80
N GLY A 370 20.55 -13.04 9.08
CA GLY A 370 21.68 -13.84 8.58
C GLY A 370 21.70 -13.88 7.06
N ASP A 371 21.86 -15.07 6.49
CA ASP A 371 21.81 -15.30 5.04
C ASP A 371 20.36 -15.36 4.48
N GLY A 372 19.36 -15.29 5.35
CA GLY A 372 17.95 -15.37 5.00
C GLY A 372 17.16 -14.10 5.29
N PHE A 373 15.85 -14.27 5.34
CA PHE A 373 14.89 -13.18 5.60
C PHE A 373 13.92 -13.59 6.71
N ALA A 374 13.40 -12.59 7.41
CA ALA A 374 12.40 -12.78 8.46
C ALA A 374 11.25 -11.79 8.32
N VAL A 375 10.02 -12.30 8.37
CA VAL A 375 8.80 -11.51 8.59
C VAL A 375 8.77 -11.05 10.04
N ILE A 376 8.54 -9.75 10.23
CA ILE A 376 8.42 -9.11 11.56
C ILE A 376 7.00 -8.59 11.83
N GLY A 377 6.16 -8.56 10.81
CA GLY A 377 4.77 -8.14 10.90
C GLY A 377 4.06 -8.15 9.55
N VAL A 378 2.77 -7.84 9.55
CA VAL A 378 1.93 -7.72 8.35
C VAL A 378 1.20 -6.38 8.33
N ASP A 379 1.08 -5.78 7.16
CA ASP A 379 0.32 -4.56 6.91
C ASP A 379 -1.17 -4.79 7.17
N SER A 380 -1.84 -3.85 7.84
CA SER A 380 -3.16 -4.08 8.42
C SER A 380 -4.10 -2.89 8.29
N SER A 381 -3.83 -1.79 8.97
CA SER A 381 -4.80 -0.70 9.14
C SER A 381 -4.14 0.67 9.28
N PHE A 382 -4.97 1.69 9.45
CA PHE A 382 -4.54 3.07 9.68
C PHE A 382 -5.27 3.64 10.90
N ARG A 383 -4.56 4.43 11.70
CA ARG A 383 -5.13 5.11 12.86
C ARG A 383 -5.15 6.61 12.64
N SER A 384 -6.29 7.22 12.96
CA SER A 384 -6.38 8.68 13.04
C SER A 384 -5.39 9.21 14.07
N ASN A 385 -4.74 10.31 13.72
CA ASN A 385 -3.82 11.04 14.56
C ASN A 385 -4.28 12.51 14.61
N PRO A 386 -5.04 12.94 15.64
CA PRO A 386 -5.67 14.26 15.66
C PRO A 386 -4.72 15.45 15.47
N ASN A 387 -3.42 15.25 15.74
CA ASN A 387 -2.40 16.30 15.67
C ASN A 387 -1.35 16.06 14.58
N GLY A 388 -1.60 15.19 13.60
CA GLY A 388 -0.61 14.86 12.59
C GLY A 388 -1.16 13.96 11.47
N PRO A 389 -0.28 13.43 10.61
CA PRO A 389 -0.69 12.48 9.59
C PRO A 389 -1.18 11.18 10.25
N PHE A 390 -2.04 10.45 9.55
CA PHE A 390 -2.47 9.11 9.93
C PHE A 390 -1.27 8.22 10.26
N LEU A 391 -1.43 7.34 11.24
CA LEU A 391 -0.44 6.33 11.58
C LEU A 391 -0.72 5.06 10.78
N TYR A 392 0.32 4.51 10.17
CA TYR A 392 0.22 3.34 9.32
C TYR A 392 0.57 2.15 10.16
N ILE A 393 -0.40 1.25 10.35
CA ILE A 393 -0.35 0.25 11.38
C ILE A 393 -0.17 -1.14 10.78
N ALA A 394 0.85 -1.80 11.30
CA ALA A 394 1.13 -3.18 11.05
C ALA A 394 0.92 -4.02 12.31
N VAL A 395 0.48 -5.26 12.13
CA VAL A 395 0.44 -6.26 13.19
C VAL A 395 1.82 -6.87 13.36
N SER A 396 2.33 -6.82 14.58
CA SER A 396 3.62 -7.39 14.93
C SER A 396 3.57 -8.93 14.97
N ALA A 397 4.66 -9.55 14.51
CA ALA A 397 4.91 -10.98 14.69
C ALA A 397 4.91 -11.43 16.16
N ALA A 398 5.01 -10.50 17.13
CA ALA A 398 4.75 -10.80 18.54
C ALA A 398 3.38 -11.49 18.76
N GLY A 399 2.35 -11.11 18.00
CA GLY A 399 1.00 -11.67 18.09
C GLY A 399 0.84 -13.06 17.47
N PHE A 400 1.63 -13.39 16.44
CA PHE A 400 1.41 -14.59 15.62
C PHE A 400 2.59 -15.54 15.46
N ALA A 401 3.80 -15.21 15.92
CA ALA A 401 4.97 -16.08 15.75
C ALA A 401 4.80 -17.47 16.38
N ARG A 402 4.17 -17.55 17.56
CA ARG A 402 3.86 -18.82 18.22
C ARG A 402 2.76 -19.61 17.48
N PRO A 403 1.58 -19.03 17.19
CA PRO A 403 0.59 -19.67 16.32
C PRO A 403 1.16 -20.12 14.97
N ALA A 404 2.05 -19.33 14.35
CA ALA A 404 2.72 -19.69 13.10
C ALA A 404 3.51 -20.99 13.23
N ALA A 405 4.34 -21.13 14.27
CA ALA A 405 5.09 -22.37 14.51
C ALA A 405 4.17 -23.58 14.71
N ASP A 406 3.04 -23.39 15.40
CA ASP A 406 2.04 -24.45 15.62
C ASP A 406 1.27 -24.81 14.34
N PHE A 407 0.89 -23.82 13.54
CA PHE A 407 0.17 -24.01 12.28
C PHE A 407 1.05 -24.66 11.22
N ILE A 408 2.32 -24.23 11.10
CA ILE A 408 3.33 -24.84 10.22
C ILE A 408 3.49 -26.33 10.54
N ALA A 409 3.57 -26.67 11.83
CA ALA A 409 3.68 -28.05 12.29
C ALA A 409 2.37 -28.85 12.23
N GLY A 410 1.26 -28.25 11.77
CA GLY A 410 -0.04 -28.92 11.68
C GLY A 410 -0.72 -29.18 13.02
N ARG A 411 -0.31 -28.51 14.10
CA ARG A 411 -0.89 -28.65 15.45
C ARG A 411 -2.21 -27.89 15.61
N ILE A 412 -2.39 -26.82 14.83
CA ILE A 412 -3.60 -25.99 14.81
C ILE A 412 -4.02 -25.72 13.35
N GLY A 413 -5.23 -25.20 13.17
CA GLY A 413 -5.77 -24.82 11.87
C GLY A 413 -7.10 -25.50 11.54
N THR A 414 -7.90 -24.83 10.72
CA THR A 414 -9.21 -25.31 10.26
C THR A 414 -9.16 -25.52 8.76
N ARG A 415 -9.64 -26.68 8.26
CA ARG A 415 -9.71 -26.92 6.81
C ARG A 415 -10.80 -26.05 6.18
N VAL A 416 -10.52 -25.52 5.01
CA VAL A 416 -11.52 -24.85 4.18
C VAL A 416 -12.60 -25.87 3.81
N GLY A 417 -13.87 -25.50 3.95
CA GLY A 417 -15.02 -26.38 3.68
C GLY A 417 -15.37 -27.39 4.77
N ALA A 418 -14.69 -27.38 5.93
CA ALA A 418 -15.10 -28.21 7.06
C ALA A 418 -16.47 -27.78 7.63
N PRO A 419 -17.40 -28.73 7.94
CA PRO A 419 -18.67 -28.40 8.59
C PRO A 419 -18.42 -27.77 9.96
N GLY A 420 -18.80 -26.49 10.13
CA GLY A 420 -18.66 -25.76 11.40
C GLY A 420 -18.10 -24.34 11.29
N ALA A 421 -17.56 -23.94 10.13
CA ALA A 421 -16.95 -22.61 9.93
C ALA A 421 -17.94 -21.43 9.83
N GLY A 422 -19.23 -21.61 10.17
CA GLY A 422 -20.27 -20.59 9.94
C GLY A 422 -21.49 -20.71 10.86
N ALA A 423 -21.33 -21.17 12.10
CA ALA A 423 -22.42 -21.14 13.08
C ALA A 423 -22.15 -20.06 14.13
N GLY A 424 -22.62 -18.84 13.84
CA GLY A 424 -22.91 -17.88 14.90
C GLY A 424 -23.74 -18.57 15.99
N SER A 425 -23.33 -18.35 17.23
CA SER A 425 -24.00 -18.81 18.44
C SER A 425 -25.52 -18.56 18.34
N LYS A 426 -26.32 -19.63 18.22
CA LYS A 426 -27.77 -19.55 18.46
C LYS A 426 -27.99 -19.15 19.92
N PRO A 427 -28.91 -18.21 20.23
CA PRO A 427 -29.29 -17.92 21.60
C PRO A 427 -29.93 -19.16 22.23
N GLY A 428 -29.54 -19.47 23.46
CA GLY A 428 -30.02 -20.62 24.22
C GLY A 428 -31.54 -20.73 24.26
N GLY A 429 -32.04 -21.94 23.98
CA GLY A 429 -33.43 -22.29 24.24
C GLY A 429 -33.73 -22.29 25.75
N PRO A 430 -35.01 -22.15 26.14
CA PRO A 430 -35.38 -21.87 27.52
C PRO A 430 -35.13 -23.08 28.41
N VAL A 431 -34.42 -22.83 29.51
CA VAL A 431 -34.31 -23.75 30.64
C VAL A 431 -35.70 -23.89 31.26
N ARG A 432 -36.28 -25.09 31.19
CA ARG A 432 -37.45 -25.45 32.00
C ARG A 432 -36.97 -25.70 33.43
N ARG A 433 -37.73 -25.13 34.37
CA ARG A 433 -37.53 -25.16 35.83
C ARG A 433 -37.38 -26.57 36.39
#